data_AF-A0A834E551-F1
#
_entry.id   AF-A0A834E551-F1
#
_cell.length_a   1.000
_cell.length_b   1.000
_cell.length_c   1.000
_cell.angle_alpha   90.00
_cell.angle_beta   90.00
_cell.angle_gamma   90.00
#
_symmetry.space_group_name_H-M   'P 1'
#
loop_
_entity.id
_entity.type
_entity.pdbx_description
1 polymer ?
#
loop_
_entity_poly.entity_id
_entity_poly.type
_entity_poly.pdbx_seq_one_letter_code
_entity_poly.pdbx_strand_id
1 'polypeptide(L)'
;MEFIKSEYRKQGFLEVITPNIYNSQLWVTSGHWQHYSKNMSSFEVEKEQFALKPMNCLGHCLMFDHRPRSWRELPLWLADLGVLHRNELSCGHSRDSWMQRFQHDDAHIFCTMEQIVWVFCIQYIAYLYFLSNGTCLLTRKNSLEILKSGIKLGNNWKTV
;
A
#
# COMPACT_ATOMS: atom_id res chain seq x y z
N MET A 1 -1.86 3.32 18.46
CA MET A 1 -1.24 2.31 17.59
C MET A 1 -1.39 0.88 18.11
N GLU A 2 -1.26 0.61 19.41
CA GLU A 2 -1.32 -0.78 19.93
C GLU A 2 -2.61 -1.52 19.59
N PHE A 3 -3.75 -0.83 19.60
CA PHE A 3 -5.03 -1.40 19.21
C PHE A 3 -5.02 -1.96 17.78
N ILE A 4 -4.65 -1.15 16.79
CA ILE A 4 -4.61 -1.53 15.37
C ILE A 4 -3.63 -2.69 15.15
N LYS A 5 -2.45 -2.61 15.76
CA LYS A 5 -1.45 -3.67 15.70
C LYS A 5 -1.94 -4.98 16.30
N SER A 6 -2.68 -4.92 17.41
CA SER A 6 -3.30 -6.11 17.99
C SER A 6 -4.31 -6.77 17.05
N GLU A 7 -5.00 -5.96 16.24
CA GLU A 7 -5.99 -6.43 15.29
C GLU A 7 -5.35 -7.07 14.06
N TYR A 8 -4.28 -6.47 13.53
CA TYR A 8 -3.43 -7.08 12.50
C TYR A 8 -2.94 -8.48 12.91
N ARG A 9 -2.44 -8.62 14.15
CA ARG A 9 -1.96 -9.91 14.67
C ARG A 9 -3.05 -10.97 14.75
N LYS A 10 -4.28 -10.60 15.14
CA LYS A 10 -5.42 -11.53 15.16
C LYS A 10 -5.82 -11.98 13.76
N GLN A 11 -5.74 -11.08 12.79
CA GLN A 11 -6.11 -11.33 11.40
C GLN A 11 -4.98 -11.99 10.58
N GLY A 12 -3.80 -12.19 11.17
CA GLY A 12 -2.67 -12.84 10.51
C GLY A 12 -1.83 -11.94 9.60
N PHE A 13 -1.98 -10.61 9.72
CA PHE A 13 -1.11 -9.67 9.02
C PHE A 13 0.31 -9.69 9.61
N LEU A 14 1.29 -9.71 8.71
CA LEU A 14 2.68 -9.45 9.04
C LEU A 14 2.90 -7.94 9.09
N GLU A 15 3.18 -7.41 10.28
CA GLU A 15 3.59 -6.02 10.45
C GLU A 15 4.99 -5.82 9.82
N VAL A 16 5.10 -4.93 8.85
CA VAL A 16 6.34 -4.60 8.14
C VAL A 16 6.60 -3.10 8.21
N ILE A 17 7.85 -2.71 7.96
CA ILE A 17 8.26 -1.31 7.85
C ILE A 17 9.08 -1.18 6.57
N THR A 18 8.60 -0.36 5.65
CA THR A 18 9.29 -0.08 4.39
C THR A 18 10.03 1.27 4.45
N PRO A 19 11.16 1.45 3.74
CA PRO A 19 11.87 2.73 3.66
C PRO A 19 10.96 3.90 3.27
N ASN A 20 11.31 5.11 3.72
CA ASN A 20 10.55 6.33 3.40
C ASN A 20 11.00 6.99 2.09
N ILE A 21 12.23 6.73 1.65
CA ILE A 21 12.87 7.36 0.50
C ILE A 21 13.17 6.28 -0.53
N TYR A 22 12.84 6.56 -1.78
CA TYR A 22 13.16 5.70 -2.92
C TYR A 22 13.69 6.52 -4.08
N ASN A 23 14.51 5.89 -4.94
CA ASN A 23 14.90 6.48 -6.21
C ASN A 23 13.63 6.71 -7.06
N SER A 24 13.53 7.88 -7.69
CA SER A 24 12.42 8.30 -8.57
C SER A 24 12.11 7.27 -9.66
N GLN A 25 13.12 6.55 -10.15
CA GLN A 25 12.98 5.49 -11.17
C GLN A 25 11.97 4.42 -10.76
N LEU A 26 11.88 4.06 -9.48
CA LEU A 26 10.90 3.09 -8.98
C LEU A 26 9.46 3.53 -9.26
N TRP A 27 9.19 4.83 -9.09
CA TRP A 27 7.88 5.43 -9.33
C TRP A 27 7.60 5.58 -10.83
N VAL A 28 8.63 5.78 -11.64
CA VAL A 28 8.53 5.83 -13.10
C VAL A 28 8.18 4.44 -13.64
N THR A 29 8.91 3.40 -13.21
CA THR A 29 8.69 2.01 -13.62
C THR A 29 7.29 1.51 -13.24
N SER A 30 6.77 1.92 -12.08
CA SER A 30 5.42 1.53 -11.66
C SER A 30 4.30 2.35 -12.30
N GLY A 31 4.62 3.36 -13.11
CA GLY A 31 3.64 4.29 -13.71
C GLY A 31 3.09 5.36 -12.76
N HIS A 32 3.40 5.29 -11.46
CA HIS A 32 2.87 6.22 -10.47
C HIS A 32 3.45 7.63 -10.62
N TRP A 33 4.65 7.78 -11.18
CA TRP A 33 5.29 9.08 -11.39
C TRP A 33 4.42 10.04 -12.22
N GLN A 34 3.76 9.54 -13.26
CA GLN A 34 2.93 10.35 -14.16
C GLN A 34 1.72 10.96 -13.44
N HIS A 35 1.19 10.27 -12.44
CA HIS A 35 -0.01 10.67 -11.70
C HIS A 35 0.30 11.43 -10.42
N TYR A 36 1.37 11.04 -9.71
CA TYR A 36 1.64 11.52 -8.36
C TYR A 36 2.83 12.47 -8.24
N SER A 37 3.71 12.60 -9.25
CA SER A 37 4.93 13.42 -9.17
C SER A 37 4.69 14.85 -8.69
N LYS A 38 3.60 15.49 -9.13
CA LYS A 38 3.23 16.86 -8.70
C LYS A 38 2.97 16.98 -7.20
N ASN A 39 2.48 15.90 -6.58
CA ASN A 39 2.13 15.85 -5.17
C ASN A 39 3.19 15.07 -4.36
N MET A 40 4.31 14.69 -4.96
CA MET A 40 5.40 13.99 -4.27
C MET A 40 6.49 14.99 -3.84
N SER A 41 7.02 14.78 -2.64
CA SER A 41 8.21 15.51 -2.19
C SER A 41 9.45 14.81 -2.74
N SER A 42 10.11 15.45 -3.72
CA SER A 42 11.32 14.95 -4.38
C SER A 42 12.51 15.87 -4.15
N PHE A 43 13.71 15.30 -4.19
CA PHE A 43 14.96 16.01 -4.01
C PHE A 43 16.08 15.28 -4.76
N GLU A 44 17.12 16.03 -5.14
CA GLU A 44 18.25 15.51 -5.90
C GLU A 44 19.42 15.17 -4.97
N VAL A 45 20.02 13.99 -5.16
CA VAL A 45 21.24 13.54 -4.47
C VAL A 45 22.17 12.96 -5.52
N GLU A 46 23.39 13.47 -5.63
CA GLU A 46 24.42 12.93 -6.53
C GLU A 46 23.98 12.79 -8.00
N LYS A 47 23.18 13.73 -8.51
CA LYS A 47 22.56 13.73 -9.86
C LYS A 47 21.44 12.70 -10.06
N GLU A 48 21.05 11.99 -9.01
CA GLU A 48 19.87 11.12 -9.01
C GLU A 48 18.70 11.80 -8.29
N GLN A 49 17.51 11.61 -8.82
CA GLN A 49 16.28 12.13 -8.23
C GLN A 49 15.70 11.09 -7.26
N PHE A 50 15.49 11.48 -6.01
CA PHE A 50 14.83 10.68 -4.97
C PHE A 50 13.50 11.30 -4.59
N ALA A 51 12.58 10.47 -4.11
CA ALA A 51 11.30 10.94 -3.61
C ALA A 51 10.89 10.22 -2.33
N LEU A 52 10.23 10.98 -1.44
CA LEU A 52 9.54 10.42 -0.29
C LEU A 52 8.32 9.63 -0.77
N LYS A 53 8.04 8.50 -0.13
CA LYS A 53 6.91 7.64 -0.51
C LYS A 53 5.56 8.35 -0.26
N PRO A 54 4.68 8.48 -1.28
CA PRO A 54 3.30 8.92 -1.10
C PRO A 54 2.35 7.77 -0.70
N MET A 55 2.80 6.52 -0.79
CA MET A 55 2.04 5.29 -0.48
C MET A 55 2.99 4.12 -0.18
N ASN A 56 2.54 3.09 0.55
CA ASN A 56 3.40 1.94 0.90
C ASN A 56 3.44 0.84 -0.18
N CYS A 57 2.54 0.88 -1.18
CA CYS A 57 2.34 -0.19 -2.16
C CYS A 57 3.64 -0.68 -2.82
N LEU A 58 4.48 0.25 -3.30
CA LEU A 58 5.73 -0.13 -3.97
C LEU A 58 6.74 -0.77 -3.02
N GLY A 59 6.79 -0.33 -1.76
CA GLY A 59 7.61 -0.97 -0.74
C GLY A 59 7.18 -2.42 -0.51
N HIS A 60 5.88 -2.68 -0.44
CA HIS A 60 5.35 -4.04 -0.30
C HIS A 60 5.60 -4.91 -1.52
N CYS A 61 5.47 -4.36 -2.73
CA CYS A 61 5.81 -5.09 -3.95
C CYS A 61 7.29 -5.47 -3.98
N LEU A 62 8.20 -4.57 -3.59
CA LEU A 62 9.64 -4.87 -3.48
C LEU A 62 9.93 -5.95 -2.42
N MET A 63 9.23 -5.92 -1.28
CA MET A 63 9.36 -6.96 -0.24
C MET A 63 8.86 -8.33 -0.72
N PHE A 64 7.78 -8.34 -1.52
CA PHE A 64 7.27 -9.57 -2.12
C PHE A 64 8.27 -10.14 -3.13
N ASP A 65 8.80 -9.28 -4.00
CA ASP A 65 9.73 -9.64 -5.09
C ASP A 65 11.15 -10.00 -4.61
N HIS A 66 11.53 -9.58 -3.39
CA HIS A 66 12.87 -9.81 -2.84
C HIS A 66 13.31 -11.30 -2.82
N ARG A 67 12.36 -12.24 -2.79
CA ARG A 67 12.66 -13.67 -2.90
C ARG A 67 11.56 -14.42 -3.66
N PRO A 68 11.89 -15.53 -4.34
CA PRO A 68 10.87 -16.42 -4.86
C PRO A 68 9.98 -16.96 -3.73
N ARG A 69 8.68 -17.04 -4.02
CA ARG A 69 7.63 -17.47 -3.08
C ARG A 69 6.92 -18.70 -3.63
N SER A 70 6.66 -19.67 -2.75
CA SER A 70 5.78 -20.79 -3.09
C SER A 70 4.32 -20.36 -3.02
N TRP A 71 3.45 -20.94 -3.86
CA TRP A 71 2.00 -20.75 -3.78
C TRP A 71 1.43 -21.10 -2.40
N ARG A 72 2.09 -21.99 -1.65
CA ARG A 72 1.71 -22.39 -0.29
C ARG A 72 1.86 -21.26 0.74
N GLU A 73 2.68 -20.26 0.45
CA GLU A 73 2.83 -19.06 1.29
C GLU A 73 1.71 -18.05 1.06
N LEU A 74 0.87 -18.23 0.04
CA LEU A 74 -0.23 -17.34 -0.30
C LEU A 74 -1.55 -17.83 0.33
N PRO A 75 -2.43 -16.93 0.81
CA PRO A 75 -2.32 -15.47 0.73
C PRO A 75 -1.36 -14.88 1.77
N LEU A 76 -0.52 -13.95 1.34
CA LEU A 76 0.41 -13.21 2.20
C LEU A 76 -0.20 -11.83 2.53
N TRP A 77 -0.26 -11.52 3.82
CA TRP A 77 -0.89 -10.33 4.35
C TRP A 77 0.19 -9.42 4.95
N LEU A 78 0.46 -8.28 4.33
CA LEU A 78 1.43 -7.30 4.82
C LEU A 78 0.70 -6.05 5.32
N ALA A 79 1.05 -5.56 6.51
CA ALA A 79 0.52 -4.32 7.06
C ALA A 79 1.66 -3.36 7.42
N ASP A 80 1.54 -2.10 7.04
CA ASP A 80 2.55 -1.05 7.29
C ASP A 80 1.87 0.22 7.80
N LEU A 81 2.30 0.66 8.98
CA LEU A 81 1.89 1.93 9.60
C LEU A 81 2.93 3.03 9.31
N GLY A 82 3.61 2.88 8.18
CA GLY A 82 4.69 3.71 7.69
C GLY A 82 4.27 5.14 7.48
N VAL A 83 5.25 6.04 7.65
CA VAL A 83 5.05 7.46 7.43
C VAL A 83 5.03 7.73 5.93
N LEU A 84 3.96 8.39 5.48
CA LEU A 84 3.73 8.78 4.10
C LEU A 84 3.84 10.29 3.95
N HIS A 85 4.27 10.74 2.77
CA HIS A 85 4.42 12.15 2.47
C HIS A 85 3.68 12.53 1.18
N ARG A 86 2.79 13.51 1.27
CA ARG A 86 2.07 14.07 0.11
C ARG A 86 2.05 15.58 0.21
N ASN A 87 2.50 16.24 -0.85
CA ASN A 87 2.43 17.69 -0.98
C ASN A 87 1.07 18.08 -1.57
N GLU A 88 0.05 18.19 -0.71
CA GLU A 88 -1.27 18.66 -1.13
C GLU A 88 -1.25 20.20 -1.27
N LEU A 89 -1.66 20.72 -2.44
CA LEU A 89 -1.69 22.15 -2.72
C LEU A 89 -2.72 22.86 -1.84
N SER A 90 -2.35 24.04 -1.34
CA SER A 90 -3.06 24.87 -0.34
C SER A 90 -4.38 25.52 -0.80
N CYS A 91 -5.08 24.97 -1.78
CA CYS A 91 -6.29 25.58 -2.33
C CYS A 91 -7.58 25.00 -1.71
N GLY A 92 -7.98 25.56 -0.57
CA GLY A 92 -9.39 25.66 -0.18
C GLY A 92 -9.97 24.61 0.77
N HIS A 93 -10.21 25.04 2.02
CA HIS A 93 -11.20 24.55 2.99
C HIS A 93 -11.03 23.15 3.64
N SER A 94 -10.23 23.07 4.71
CA SER A 94 -10.59 22.46 6.02
C SER A 94 -9.35 22.34 6.91
N ARG A 95 -9.40 22.76 8.18
CA ARG A 95 -8.24 22.93 9.08
C ARG A 95 -7.53 21.63 9.55
N ASP A 96 -8.01 20.45 9.16
CA ASP A 96 -7.46 19.15 9.61
C ASP A 96 -6.77 18.33 8.50
N SER A 97 -6.79 18.77 7.24
CA SER A 97 -6.22 18.07 6.07
C SER A 97 -4.81 18.52 5.67
N TRP A 98 -4.13 19.31 6.52
CA TRP A 98 -2.83 19.97 6.24
C TRP A 98 -1.62 19.07 6.52
N MET A 99 -1.72 17.77 6.26
CA MET A 99 -0.64 16.85 6.61
C MET A 99 0.22 16.53 5.40
N GLN A 100 1.36 17.23 5.28
CA GLN A 100 2.43 16.81 4.38
C GLN A 100 3.03 15.45 4.77
N ARG A 101 2.75 15.00 6.00
CA ARG A 101 3.26 13.76 6.59
C ARG A 101 2.13 13.09 7.36
N PHE A 102 1.65 11.93 6.95
CA PHE A 102 0.60 11.19 7.67
C PHE A 102 0.96 9.71 7.81
N GLN A 103 0.27 9.00 8.69
CA GLN A 103 0.37 7.55 8.81
C GLN A 103 -1.00 6.97 8.51
N HIS A 104 -1.06 6.06 7.55
CA HIS A 104 -2.28 5.34 7.21
C HIS A 104 -2.16 3.91 7.73
N ASP A 105 -3.27 3.38 8.21
CA ASP A 105 -3.49 1.94 8.29
C ASP A 105 -3.51 1.40 6.86
N ASP A 106 -2.37 0.88 6.39
CA ASP A 106 -2.22 0.42 5.03
C ASP A 106 -1.83 -1.05 5.01
N ALA A 107 -2.54 -1.85 4.22
CA ALA A 107 -2.38 -3.28 4.18
C ALA A 107 -2.49 -3.80 2.74
N HIS A 108 -1.62 -4.74 2.38
CA HIS A 108 -1.52 -5.32 1.05
C HIS A 108 -1.57 -6.83 1.13
N ILE A 109 -2.43 -7.43 0.32
CA ILE A 109 -2.64 -8.87 0.30
C ILE A 109 -2.18 -9.38 -1.06
N PHE A 110 -1.16 -10.24 -1.05
CA PHE A 110 -0.73 -10.96 -2.23
C PHE A 110 -1.39 -12.33 -2.23
N CYS A 111 -2.14 -12.66 -3.27
CA CYS A 111 -2.88 -13.91 -3.37
C CYS A 111 -2.93 -14.40 -4.82
N THR A 112 -3.25 -15.68 -5.01
CA THR A 112 -3.51 -16.23 -6.34
C THR A 112 -4.89 -15.80 -6.85
N MET A 113 -5.11 -15.88 -8.16
CA MET A 113 -6.41 -15.53 -8.75
C MET A 113 -7.57 -16.33 -8.17
N GLU A 114 -7.34 -17.60 -7.83
CA GLU A 114 -8.33 -18.48 -7.20
C GLU A 114 -8.69 -18.04 -5.77
N GLN A 115 -7.73 -17.44 -5.06
CA GLN A 115 -7.90 -16.97 -3.69
C GLN A 115 -8.61 -15.62 -3.60
N ILE A 116 -8.69 -14.85 -4.69
CA ILE A 116 -9.31 -13.51 -4.72
C ILE A 116 -10.71 -13.54 -4.12
N VAL A 117 -11.56 -14.46 -4.56
CA VAL A 117 -12.97 -14.52 -4.10
C VAL A 117 -13.02 -14.70 -2.58
N TRP A 118 -12.22 -15.63 -2.05
CA TRP A 118 -12.20 -15.91 -0.62
C TRP A 118 -11.67 -14.73 0.20
N VAL A 119 -10.61 -14.07 -0.26
CA VAL A 119 -10.07 -12.85 0.39
C VAL A 119 -11.11 -11.73 0.41
N PHE A 120 -11.79 -11.48 -0.72
CA PHE A 120 -12.85 -10.48 -0.80
C PHE A 120 -14.04 -10.82 0.11
N CYS A 121 -14.44 -12.10 0.17
CA CYS A 121 -15.50 -12.55 1.07
C CYS A 121 -15.16 -12.27 2.54
N ILE A 122 -13.93 -12.55 2.97
CA ILE A 122 -13.48 -12.24 4.35
C ILE A 122 -13.56 -10.74 4.63
N GLN A 123 -13.05 -9.92 3.72
CA GLN A 123 -13.08 -8.46 3.86
C GLN A 123 -14.53 -7.94 3.94
N TYR A 124 -15.42 -8.52 3.14
CA TYR A 124 -16.83 -8.16 3.10
C TYR A 124 -17.57 -8.59 4.37
N ILE A 125 -17.30 -9.79 4.89
CA ILE A 125 -17.87 -10.28 6.14
C ILE A 125 -17.42 -9.39 7.31
N ALA A 126 -16.13 -9.05 7.39
CA ALA A 126 -15.62 -8.10 8.39
C ALA A 126 -16.33 -6.74 8.30
N TYR A 127 -16.60 -6.26 7.09
CA TYR A 127 -17.38 -5.04 6.86
C TYR A 127 -18.85 -5.16 7.31
N LEU A 128 -19.50 -6.31 7.11
CA LEU A 128 -20.87 -6.54 7.58
C LEU A 128 -20.95 -6.61 9.12
N TYR A 129 -20.01 -7.30 9.76
CA TYR A 129 -19.90 -7.29 11.24
C TYR A 129 -19.64 -5.90 11.79
N PHE A 130 -18.87 -5.08 11.08
CA PHE A 130 -18.68 -3.67 11.41
C PHE A 130 -20.01 -2.89 11.39
N LEU A 131 -20.81 -3.04 10.31
CA LEU A 131 -22.10 -2.38 10.18
C LEU A 131 -23.12 -2.85 11.25
N SER A 132 -23.10 -4.11 11.64
CA SER A 132 -24.05 -4.64 12.63
C SER A 132 -23.72 -4.25 14.07
N ASN A 133 -22.42 -4.04 14.40
CA ASN A 133 -21.97 -3.83 15.78
C ASN A 133 -21.54 -2.39 16.10
N GLY A 134 -21.67 -1.44 15.15
CA GLY A 134 -21.54 0.00 15.39
C GLY A 134 -20.16 0.49 15.86
N THR A 135 -19.13 -0.36 15.87
CA THR A 135 -17.81 -0.04 16.44
C THR A 135 -16.84 0.36 15.32
N CYS A 136 -16.67 1.68 15.14
CA CYS A 136 -15.78 2.31 14.13
C CYS A 136 -14.33 1.88 14.28
N LEU A 137 -13.84 1.00 13.40
CA LEU A 137 -12.43 0.60 13.34
C LEU A 137 -11.83 0.47 11.93
N LEU A 138 -12.57 0.81 10.86
CA LEU A 138 -11.99 0.86 9.52
C LEU A 138 -12.15 2.26 8.93
N THR A 139 -11.06 3.02 8.94
CA THR A 139 -10.96 4.23 8.13
C THR A 139 -10.84 3.81 6.66
N ARG A 140 -11.96 3.87 5.92
CA ARG A 140 -11.92 3.77 4.46
C ARG A 140 -11.11 4.93 3.88
N LYS A 141 -10.13 4.61 3.02
CA LYS A 141 -9.93 5.32 1.73
C LYS A 141 -9.12 4.46 0.74
N ASN A 142 -9.85 3.97 -0.27
CA ASN A 142 -9.46 3.56 -1.62
C ASN A 142 -8.29 2.57 -1.83
N SER A 143 -8.62 1.30 -2.10
CA SER A 143 -7.70 0.30 -2.68
C SER A 143 -8.23 -0.37 -3.96
N LEU A 144 -9.08 0.32 -4.73
CA LEU A 144 -9.64 -0.19 -6.00
C LEU A 144 -8.83 0.17 -7.27
N GLU A 145 -7.64 0.76 -7.16
CA GLU A 145 -6.86 1.20 -8.34
C GLU A 145 -5.75 0.25 -8.81
N ILE A 146 -5.40 -0.80 -8.06
CA ILE A 146 -4.27 -1.68 -8.42
C ILE A 146 -4.62 -2.65 -9.57
N LEU A 147 -5.91 -2.85 -9.90
CA LEU A 147 -6.32 -3.66 -11.05
C LEU A 147 -6.28 -2.92 -12.40
N LYS A 148 -6.02 -1.60 -12.42
CA LYS A 148 -5.99 -0.80 -13.66
C LYS A 148 -4.60 -0.31 -14.07
N SER A 149 -3.66 -0.18 -13.14
CA SER A 149 -2.27 0.08 -13.48
C SER A 149 -1.60 -1.25 -13.84
N GLY A 150 -1.68 -1.62 -15.11
CA GLY A 150 -0.89 -2.70 -15.68
C GLY A 150 0.59 -2.44 -15.47
N ILE A 151 1.12 -2.84 -14.32
CA ILE A 151 2.56 -2.98 -14.11
C ILE A 151 2.96 -4.17 -14.97
N LYS A 152 3.40 -3.89 -16.20
CA LYS A 152 4.14 -4.86 -17.02
C LYS A 152 5.49 -5.08 -16.36
N LEU A 153 5.53 -5.95 -15.35
CA LEU A 153 6.77 -6.61 -14.95
C LEU A 153 7.19 -7.52 -16.11
N GLY A 154 8.45 -7.44 -16.49
CA GLY A 154 9.01 -7.97 -17.74
C GLY A 154 8.60 -9.40 -18.10
N ASN A 155 8.52 -9.64 -19.41
CA ASN A 155 8.03 -10.83 -20.09
C ASN A 155 8.83 -12.12 -19.82
N ASN A 156 8.85 -12.69 -18.60
CA ASN A 156 9.48 -14.00 -18.38
C ASN A 156 8.83 -14.87 -17.28
N TRP A 157 7.51 -14.86 -17.17
CA TRP A 157 6.82 -15.90 -16.41
C TRP A 157 6.63 -17.13 -17.31
N LYS A 158 7.62 -18.04 -17.32
CA LYS A 158 7.36 -19.43 -17.70
C LYS A 158 6.60 -20.08 -16.54
N THR A 159 5.38 -20.52 -16.81
CA THR A 159 4.62 -21.44 -15.97
C THR A 159 5.44 -22.70 -15.73
N VAL A 160 5.75 -22.96 -14.46
CA VAL A 160 6.07 -24.28 -13.92
C VAL A 160 5.21 -24.47 -12.68
#